data_AF-A0A0F8YT27-F1
#
_entry.id   AF-A0A0F8YT27-F1
#
_cell.length_a   1.000
_cell.length_b   1.000
_cell.length_c   1.000
_cell.angle_alpha   90.00
_cell.angle_beta   90.00
_cell.angle_gamma   90.00
#
_symmetry.space_group_name_H-M   'P 1'
#
loop_
_entity.id
_entity.type
_entity.pdbx_description
1 polymer ?
#
loop_
_entity_poly.entity_id
_entity_poly.type
_entity_poly.pdbx_seq_one_letter_code
_entity_poly.pdbx_strand_id
1 'polypeptide(L)'
;SLDKFREITMHHRSILNRFLDAVHRIDIACISIEQLDHLPTSSCVGKTRVGGVDINKPRMRAVIKGVVELATTPQGFRVAELAANVNEIIGTGDGMYTPRMASYDLKKLRGKDIIRKRERSRRYETVSEGLQVLSALLILRDKVIKPVLAGACKPKRGPKPKNPSRIDMHYRVLQHEMYDLFKTIGIAA
;
A
#
# COMPACT_ATOMS: atom_id res chain seq x y z
N SER A 1 20.19 -37.19 -2.78
CA SER A 1 19.96 -37.77 -1.45
C SER A 1 18.62 -37.27 -0.92
N LEU A 2 17.98 -38.03 -0.03
CA LEU A 2 16.71 -37.66 0.60
C LEU A 2 16.78 -36.35 1.41
N ASP A 3 17.97 -35.95 1.87
CA ASP A 3 18.16 -34.74 2.69
C ASP A 3 17.88 -33.46 1.90
N LYS A 4 18.37 -33.38 0.65
CA LYS A 4 18.10 -32.25 -0.25
C LYS A 4 16.60 -32.11 -0.56
N PHE A 5 15.87 -33.22 -0.63
CA PHE A 5 14.42 -33.19 -0.85
C PHE A 5 13.69 -32.59 0.37
N ARG A 6 14.13 -32.92 1.59
CA ARG A 6 13.59 -32.34 2.82
C ARG A 6 13.86 -30.83 2.91
N GLU A 7 15.05 -30.38 2.52
CA GLU A 7 15.38 -28.95 2.47
C GLU A 7 14.51 -28.18 1.47
N ILE A 8 14.33 -28.73 0.25
CA ILE A 8 13.49 -28.11 -0.78
C ILE A 8 12.03 -28.02 -0.33
N THR A 9 11.48 -29.09 0.25
CA THR A 9 10.09 -29.10 0.72
C THR A 9 9.87 -28.13 1.89
N MET A 10 10.81 -28.03 2.82
CA MET A 10 10.77 -27.01 3.88
C MET A 10 10.85 -25.59 3.31
N HIS A 11 11.69 -25.37 2.30
CA HIS A 11 11.79 -24.08 1.63
C HIS A 11 10.48 -23.69 0.94
N HIS A 12 9.89 -24.59 0.15
CA HIS A 12 8.60 -24.34 -0.52
C HIS A 12 7.46 -24.09 0.46
N ARG A 13 7.38 -24.85 1.56
CA ARG A 13 6.39 -24.61 2.60
C ARG A 13 6.54 -23.23 3.22
N SER A 14 7.78 -22.78 3.45
CA SER A 14 8.05 -21.44 3.97
C SER A 14 7.61 -20.34 2.99
N ILE A 15 7.86 -20.51 1.69
CA ILE A 15 7.37 -19.60 0.64
C ILE A 15 5.84 -19.54 0.67
N LEU A 16 5.18 -20.70 0.67
CA LEU A 16 3.73 -20.79 0.60
C LEU A 16 3.05 -20.17 1.82
N ASN A 17 3.55 -20.46 3.03
CA ASN A 17 3.04 -19.85 4.25
C ASN A 17 3.17 -18.32 4.22
N ARG A 18 4.33 -17.78 3.80
CA ARG A 18 4.52 -16.32 3.72
C ARG A 18 3.61 -15.67 2.68
N PHE A 19 3.39 -16.34 1.55
CA PHE A 19 2.45 -15.87 0.54
C PHE A 19 1.02 -15.84 1.09
N LEU A 20 0.56 -16.93 1.70
CA LEU A 20 -0.78 -17.01 2.29
C LEU A 20 -0.96 -16.01 3.43
N ASP A 21 0.06 -15.83 4.27
CA ASP A 21 0.06 -14.81 5.31
C ASP A 21 -0.09 -13.41 4.71
N ALA A 22 0.69 -13.08 3.68
CA ALA A 22 0.59 -11.78 3.02
C ALA A 22 -0.80 -11.55 2.40
N VAL A 23 -1.34 -12.54 1.69
CA VAL A 23 -2.69 -12.47 1.10
C VAL A 23 -3.75 -12.31 2.18
N HIS A 24 -3.68 -13.10 3.25
CA HIS A 24 -4.61 -12.99 4.37
C HIS A 24 -4.57 -11.59 5.00
N ARG A 25 -3.38 -11.01 5.20
CA ARG A 25 -3.24 -9.63 5.72
C ARG A 25 -3.80 -8.58 4.77
N ILE A 26 -3.66 -8.77 3.47
CA ILE A 26 -4.28 -7.88 2.47
C ILE A 26 -5.81 -8.01 2.50
N ASP A 27 -6.34 -9.21 2.70
CA ASP A 27 -7.78 -9.49 2.75
C ASP A 27 -8.46 -8.82 3.95
N ILE A 28 -7.82 -8.85 5.12
CA ILE A 28 -8.31 -8.18 6.34
C ILE A 28 -7.72 -6.77 6.52
N ALA A 29 -7.25 -6.14 5.44
CA ALA A 29 -6.58 -4.85 5.52
C ALA A 29 -7.50 -3.77 6.10
N CYS A 30 -7.06 -3.17 7.20
CA CYS A 30 -7.77 -2.10 7.89
C CYS A 30 -6.77 -1.01 8.29
N ILE A 31 -7.24 0.23 8.36
CA ILE A 31 -6.49 1.36 8.88
C ILE A 31 -7.43 2.18 9.77
N SER A 32 -6.98 2.46 10.99
CA SER A 32 -7.66 3.38 11.92
C SER A 32 -7.41 4.84 11.55
N ILE A 33 -8.24 5.75 12.05
CA ILE A 33 -8.05 7.19 11.79
C ILE A 33 -6.75 7.70 12.43
N GLU A 34 -6.39 7.18 13.59
CA GLU A 34 -5.14 7.50 14.28
C GLU A 34 -3.92 7.07 13.47
N GLN A 35 -3.94 5.87 12.89
CA GLN A 35 -2.88 5.40 12.00
C GLN A 35 -2.79 6.28 10.75
N LEU A 36 -3.93 6.66 10.15
CA LEU A 36 -3.98 7.52 8.98
C LEU A 36 -3.37 8.91 9.26
N ASP A 37 -3.75 9.53 10.37
CA ASP A 37 -3.26 10.85 10.79
C ASP A 37 -1.81 10.83 11.24
N HIS A 38 -1.37 9.72 11.85
CA HIS A 38 0.00 9.59 12.32
C HIS A 38 1.01 9.41 11.17
N LEU A 39 0.65 8.76 10.06
CA LEU A 39 1.57 8.52 8.93
C LEU A 39 2.31 9.76 8.39
N PRO A 40 1.64 10.89 8.08
CA PRO A 40 2.31 12.08 7.55
C PRO A 40 3.18 12.82 8.58
N THR A 41 3.01 12.55 9.87
CA THR A 41 3.80 13.21 10.93
C THR A 41 5.25 12.69 10.96
N SER A 42 6.19 13.55 11.35
CA SER A 42 7.59 13.13 11.55
C SER A 42 7.71 12.07 12.64
N SER A 43 8.72 11.21 12.55
CA SER A 43 9.03 10.22 13.58
C SER A 43 10.54 10.06 13.77
N CYS A 44 10.96 9.07 14.58
CA CYS A 44 12.37 8.83 14.88
C CYS A 44 12.75 7.38 14.59
N VAL A 45 13.97 7.17 14.09
CA VAL A 45 14.62 5.86 14.03
C VAL A 45 15.88 5.93 14.89
N GLY A 46 15.82 5.35 16.09
CA GLY A 46 16.81 5.59 17.13
C GLY A 46 16.89 7.08 17.46
N LYS A 47 18.10 7.65 17.44
CA LYS A 47 18.32 9.09 17.69
C LYS A 47 18.06 10.00 16.47
N THR A 48 17.78 9.44 15.29
CA THR A 48 17.61 10.26 14.07
C THR A 48 16.14 10.55 13.80
N ARG A 49 15.77 11.82 13.72
CA ARG A 49 14.47 12.27 13.22
C ARG A 49 14.34 12.04 11.71
N VAL A 50 13.16 11.60 11.28
CA VAL A 50 12.79 11.38 9.89
C VAL A 50 11.44 12.03 9.58
N GLY A 51 11.26 12.47 8.33
CA GLY A 51 9.97 13.00 7.88
C GLY A 51 8.90 11.90 7.81
N GLY A 52 7.63 12.30 7.76
CA GLY A 52 6.52 11.36 7.64
C GLY A 52 6.36 10.73 6.25
N VAL A 53 5.41 9.80 6.20
CA VAL A 53 4.98 9.03 5.03
C VAL A 53 3.74 9.70 4.46
N ASP A 54 3.91 10.45 3.37
CA ASP A 54 2.82 11.17 2.71
C ASP A 54 2.36 10.42 1.45
N ILE A 55 1.22 9.74 1.56
CA ILE A 55 0.62 8.96 0.46
C ILE A 55 0.08 9.82 -0.69
N ASN A 56 -0.07 11.13 -0.49
CA ASN A 56 -0.53 12.02 -1.57
C ASN A 56 0.57 12.28 -2.60
N LYS A 57 1.83 11.97 -2.28
CA LYS A 57 2.95 12.07 -3.23
C LYS A 57 2.99 10.85 -4.16
N PRO A 58 3.03 11.03 -5.49
CA PRO A 58 3.14 9.94 -6.46
C PRO A 58 4.28 8.96 -6.16
N ARG A 59 5.47 9.49 -5.84
CA ARG A 59 6.62 8.68 -5.43
C ARG A 59 6.31 7.79 -4.24
N MET A 60 5.72 8.32 -3.16
CA MET A 60 5.47 7.52 -1.95
C MET A 60 4.43 6.44 -2.21
N ARG A 61 3.43 6.69 -3.09
CA ARG A 61 2.51 5.62 -3.52
C ARG A 61 3.22 4.50 -4.26
N ALA A 62 4.13 4.84 -5.16
CA ALA A 62 4.93 3.83 -5.86
C ALA A 62 5.80 3.04 -4.87
N VAL A 63 6.40 3.71 -3.88
CA VAL A 63 7.14 3.04 -2.79
C VAL A 63 6.26 2.09 -2.01
N ILE A 64 5.07 2.52 -1.58
CA ILE A 64 4.14 1.67 -0.83
C ILE A 64 3.74 0.45 -1.66
N LYS A 65 3.38 0.65 -2.93
CA LYS A 65 3.05 -0.44 -3.86
C LYS A 65 4.21 -1.43 -3.99
N GLY A 66 5.44 -0.94 -4.20
CA GLY A 66 6.61 -1.82 -4.27
C GLY A 66 6.92 -2.56 -2.98
N VAL A 67 6.69 -1.96 -1.81
CA VAL A 67 6.82 -2.64 -0.51
C VAL A 67 5.78 -3.74 -0.34
N VAL A 68 4.53 -3.51 -0.77
CA VAL A 68 3.46 -4.52 -0.74
C VAL A 68 3.79 -5.68 -1.67
N GLU A 69 4.25 -5.41 -2.89
CA GLU A 69 4.68 -6.44 -3.86
C GLU A 69 5.84 -7.28 -3.32
N LEU A 70 6.85 -6.62 -2.75
CA LEU A 70 8.04 -7.28 -2.19
C LEU A 70 7.79 -7.94 -0.83
N ALA A 71 6.65 -7.70 -0.17
CA ALA A 71 6.34 -8.28 1.15
C ALA A 71 6.28 -9.81 1.12
N THR A 72 5.93 -10.39 -0.03
CA THR A 72 5.88 -11.84 -0.26
C THR A 72 7.28 -12.47 -0.39
N THR A 73 8.35 -11.66 -0.49
CA THR A 73 9.72 -12.16 -0.63
C THR A 73 10.16 -12.91 0.63
N PRO A 74 10.53 -14.21 0.54
CA PRO A 74 10.78 -15.06 1.70
C PRO A 74 11.89 -14.58 2.63
N GLN A 75 12.91 -13.93 2.06
CA GLN A 75 14.06 -13.42 2.81
C GLN A 75 13.99 -11.91 3.05
N GLY A 76 12.87 -11.29 2.72
CA GLY A 76 12.76 -9.84 2.62
C GLY A 76 13.55 -9.28 1.43
N PHE A 77 13.53 -7.96 1.28
CA PHE A 77 14.05 -7.28 0.09
C PHE A 77 15.14 -6.27 0.43
N ARG A 78 15.98 -5.96 -0.55
CA ARG A 78 17.07 -4.98 -0.47
C ARG A 78 16.59 -3.63 -0.97
N VAL A 79 17.32 -2.59 -0.58
CA VAL A 79 17.12 -1.22 -1.07
C VAL A 79 17.12 -1.16 -2.60
N ALA A 80 18.06 -1.86 -3.25
CA ALA A 80 18.18 -1.88 -4.71
C ALA A 80 17.00 -2.58 -5.39
N GLU A 81 16.47 -3.65 -4.78
CA GLU A 81 15.29 -4.38 -5.27
C GLU A 81 14.04 -3.47 -5.21
N LEU A 82 13.87 -2.71 -4.11
CA LEU A 82 12.81 -1.70 -4.04
C LEU A 82 13.02 -0.59 -5.07
N ALA A 83 14.25 -0.09 -5.24
CA ALA A 83 14.51 0.98 -6.19
C ALA A 83 14.17 0.54 -7.63
N ALA A 84 14.55 -0.67 -8.02
CA ALA A 84 14.20 -1.23 -9.33
C ALA A 84 12.68 -1.31 -9.52
N ASN A 85 11.97 -1.94 -8.59
CA ASN A 85 10.52 -2.10 -8.64
C ASN A 85 9.78 -0.74 -8.68
N VAL A 86 10.22 0.26 -7.90
CA VAL A 86 9.61 1.60 -7.94
C VAL A 86 9.83 2.31 -9.28
N ASN A 87 11.01 2.13 -9.91
CA ASN A 87 11.23 2.68 -11.25
C ASN A 87 10.34 1.98 -12.29
N GLU A 88 10.09 0.67 -12.17
CA GLU A 88 9.14 -0.05 -13.03
C GLU A 88 7.71 0.49 -12.86
N ILE A 89 7.29 0.80 -11.62
CA ILE A 89 5.97 1.36 -11.33
C ILE A 89 5.81 2.79 -11.86
N ILE A 90 6.84 3.64 -11.71
CA ILE A 90 6.81 5.05 -12.13
C ILE A 90 6.96 5.16 -13.66
N GLY A 91 7.66 4.23 -14.30
CA GLY A 91 7.98 4.26 -15.73
C GLY A 91 9.14 5.20 -16.05
N THR A 92 9.30 5.51 -17.34
CA THR A 92 10.43 6.31 -17.89
C THR A 92 10.28 7.83 -17.73
N GLY A 93 9.29 8.32 -16.97
CA GLY A 93 9.02 9.75 -16.77
C GLY A 93 9.66 10.36 -15.50
N ASP A 94 10.05 11.64 -15.61
CA ASP A 94 10.66 12.56 -14.63
C ASP A 94 11.38 11.98 -13.40
N GLY A 95 12.70 11.88 -13.53
CA GLY A 95 13.65 11.70 -12.42
C GLY A 95 13.80 10.26 -11.95
N MET A 96 14.99 9.69 -12.16
CA MET A 96 15.33 8.33 -11.72
C MET A 96 15.17 8.18 -10.20
N TYR A 97 14.39 7.18 -9.77
CA TYR A 97 14.26 6.85 -8.35
C TYR A 97 15.50 6.08 -7.89
N THR A 98 16.34 6.73 -7.06
CA THR A 98 17.66 6.18 -6.72
C THR A 98 17.63 5.27 -5.48
N PRO A 99 18.63 4.39 -5.30
CA PRO A 99 18.79 3.63 -4.05
C PRO A 99 18.93 4.52 -2.79
N ARG A 100 19.45 5.74 -2.92
CA ARG A 100 19.53 6.70 -1.81
C ARG A 100 18.13 7.17 -1.39
N MET A 101 17.27 7.45 -2.38
CA MET A 101 15.86 7.78 -2.15
C MET A 101 15.13 6.61 -1.48
N ALA A 102 15.31 5.39 -1.98
CA ALA A 102 14.76 4.18 -1.37
C ALA A 102 15.23 3.95 0.07
N SER A 103 16.51 4.17 0.35
CA SER A 103 17.02 4.06 1.71
C SER A 103 16.34 5.04 2.67
N TYR A 104 16.10 6.27 2.22
CA TYR A 104 15.44 7.28 3.03
C TYR A 104 13.96 6.97 3.23
N ASP A 105 13.24 6.58 2.19
CA ASP A 105 11.82 6.22 2.30
C ASP A 105 11.61 4.97 3.16
N LEU A 106 12.48 3.96 3.05
CA LEU A 106 12.50 2.82 3.98
C LEU A 106 12.78 3.25 5.42
N LYS A 107 13.65 4.25 5.63
CA LYS A 107 13.89 4.79 6.97
C LYS A 107 12.63 5.46 7.54
N LYS A 108 11.84 6.14 6.73
CA LYS A 108 10.54 6.71 7.15
C LYS A 108 9.55 5.61 7.54
N LEU A 109 9.40 4.59 6.70
CA LEU A 109 8.52 3.45 6.97
C LEU A 109 8.94 2.70 8.24
N ARG A 110 10.26 2.59 8.49
CA ARG A 110 10.79 2.05 9.75
C ARG A 110 10.45 2.91 10.96
N GLY A 111 10.49 4.23 10.83
CA GLY A 111 10.08 5.14 11.90
C GLY A 111 8.57 5.11 12.16
N LYS A 112 7.79 4.34 11.40
CA LYS A 112 6.35 4.12 11.58
C LYS A 112 6.04 2.65 11.88
N ASP A 113 7.05 1.84 12.17
CA ASP A 113 6.95 0.41 12.45
C ASP A 113 6.26 -0.44 11.35
N ILE A 114 6.16 0.12 10.14
CA ILE A 114 5.56 -0.55 8.97
C ILE A 114 6.48 -1.65 8.46
N ILE A 115 7.79 -1.39 8.51
CA ILE A 115 8.82 -2.33 8.09
C ILE A 115 9.90 -2.42 9.16
N ARG A 116 10.66 -3.52 9.13
CA ARG A 116 11.87 -3.68 9.95
C ARG A 116 13.04 -4.16 9.11
N LYS A 117 14.24 -3.84 9.58
CA LYS A 117 15.48 -4.38 9.00
C LYS A 117 15.76 -5.73 9.66
N ARG A 118 16.03 -6.77 8.87
CA ARG A 118 16.39 -8.09 9.42
C ARG A 118 17.77 -8.02 10.07
N GLU A 119 17.92 -8.76 11.16
CA GLU A 119 19.18 -8.80 11.91
C GLU A 119 20.33 -9.31 11.04
N ARG A 120 21.52 -8.71 11.24
CA ARG A 120 22.77 -9.08 10.55
C ARG A 120 22.66 -9.13 9.01
N SER A 121 21.72 -8.39 8.44
CA SER A 121 21.43 -8.41 7.01
C SER A 121 21.21 -7.00 6.45
N ARG A 122 21.34 -6.87 5.12
CA ARG A 122 20.94 -5.66 4.37
C ARG A 122 19.50 -5.76 3.83
N ARG A 123 18.72 -6.72 4.34
CA ARG A 123 17.33 -6.97 3.93
C ARG A 123 16.31 -6.37 4.89
N TYR A 124 15.19 -5.96 4.33
CA TYR A 124 14.03 -5.42 5.01
C TYR A 124 12.86 -6.38 4.86
N GLU A 125 11.97 -6.40 5.84
CA GLU A 125 10.71 -7.11 5.75
C GLU A 125 9.57 -6.24 6.28
N THR A 126 8.41 -6.38 5.65
CA THR A 126 7.19 -5.70 6.07
C THR A 126 6.63 -6.41 7.30
N VAL A 127 6.27 -5.65 8.33
CA VAL A 127 5.60 -6.20 9.52
C VAL A 127 4.13 -6.46 9.16
N SER A 128 3.48 -7.46 9.77
CA SER A 128 2.11 -7.85 9.42
C SER A 128 1.10 -6.69 9.51
N GLU A 129 1.16 -5.89 10.57
CA GLU A 129 0.31 -4.70 10.73
C GLU A 129 0.66 -3.63 9.69
N GLY A 130 1.95 -3.41 9.46
CA GLY A 130 2.43 -2.51 8.40
C GLY A 130 1.87 -2.88 7.02
N LEU A 131 1.85 -4.17 6.69
CA LEU A 131 1.29 -4.67 5.43
C LEU A 131 -0.21 -4.41 5.33
N GLN A 132 -0.97 -4.62 6.41
CA GLN A 132 -2.40 -4.29 6.47
C GLN A 132 -2.63 -2.80 6.21
N VAL A 133 -1.91 -1.93 6.93
CA VAL A 133 -2.02 -0.47 6.79
C VAL A 133 -1.71 -0.02 5.36
N LEU A 134 -0.59 -0.48 4.80
CA LEU A 134 -0.18 -0.13 3.44
C LEU A 134 -1.20 -0.62 2.40
N SER A 135 -1.74 -1.82 2.57
CA SER A 135 -2.71 -2.40 1.65
C SER A 135 -4.07 -1.68 1.74
N ALA A 136 -4.54 -1.41 2.96
CA ALA A 136 -5.78 -0.66 3.20
C ALA A 136 -5.71 0.72 2.53
N LEU A 137 -4.58 1.42 2.68
CA LEU A 137 -4.38 2.73 2.06
C LEU A 137 -4.45 2.70 0.53
N LEU A 138 -3.83 1.70 -0.11
CA LEU A 138 -3.89 1.56 -1.57
C LEU A 138 -5.32 1.23 -2.04
N ILE A 139 -5.98 0.28 -1.36
CA ILE A 139 -7.35 -0.14 -1.68
C ILE A 139 -8.33 1.02 -1.50
N LEU A 140 -8.29 1.70 -0.34
CA LEU A 140 -9.15 2.86 -0.06
C LEU A 140 -8.96 3.93 -1.11
N ARG A 141 -7.72 4.27 -1.47
CA ARG A 141 -7.46 5.31 -2.47
C ARG A 141 -7.97 4.94 -3.86
N ASP A 142 -7.58 3.77 -4.36
CA ASP A 142 -7.78 3.42 -5.77
C ASP A 142 -9.14 2.75 -6.05
N LYS A 143 -9.71 2.08 -5.06
CA LYS A 143 -10.99 1.37 -5.20
C LYS A 143 -12.15 2.09 -4.50
N VAL A 144 -11.91 2.92 -3.49
CA VAL A 144 -13.02 3.61 -2.79
C VAL A 144 -13.07 5.10 -3.12
N ILE A 145 -12.05 5.86 -2.72
CA ILE A 145 -12.03 7.33 -2.83
C ILE A 145 -12.13 7.76 -4.29
N LYS A 146 -11.24 7.27 -5.17
CA LYS A 146 -11.25 7.66 -6.59
C LYS A 146 -12.58 7.35 -7.28
N PRO A 147 -13.12 6.11 -7.23
CA PRO A 147 -14.39 5.80 -7.89
C PRO A 147 -15.58 6.57 -7.31
N VAL A 148 -15.64 6.73 -5.98
CA VAL A 148 -16.75 7.46 -5.35
C VAL A 148 -16.69 8.94 -5.71
N LEU A 149 -15.53 9.60 -5.60
CA LEU A 149 -15.41 11.03 -5.95
C LEU A 149 -15.65 11.29 -7.45
N ALA A 150 -15.29 10.36 -8.33
CA ALA A 150 -15.54 10.49 -9.77
C ALA A 150 -17.05 10.62 -10.11
N GLY A 151 -17.93 10.00 -9.31
CA GLY A 151 -19.39 10.09 -9.48
C GLY A 151 -20.09 11.05 -8.52
N ALA A 152 -19.52 11.30 -7.34
CA ALA A 152 -20.13 12.14 -6.31
C ALA A 152 -20.15 13.62 -6.67
N CYS A 153 -19.16 14.15 -7.39
CA CYS A 153 -19.16 15.58 -7.77
C CYS A 153 -19.97 15.86 -9.04
N LYS A 154 -20.20 14.86 -9.89
CA LYS A 154 -20.92 14.98 -11.17
C LYS A 154 -21.72 13.70 -11.42
N PRO A 155 -22.92 13.57 -10.85
CA PRO A 155 -23.72 12.37 -11.02
C PRO A 155 -23.98 12.12 -12.51
N LYS A 156 -23.64 10.91 -12.97
CA LYS A 156 -23.73 10.54 -14.39
C LYS A 156 -25.20 10.58 -14.83
N ARG A 157 -25.54 11.47 -15.76
CA ARG A 157 -26.91 11.67 -16.30
C ARG A 157 -27.29 10.73 -17.46
N GLY A 158 -26.44 9.76 -17.78
CA GLY A 158 -26.62 8.86 -18.92
C GLY A 158 -27.36 7.54 -18.60
N PRO A 159 -27.67 6.72 -19.62
CA PRO A 159 -28.40 5.46 -19.46
C PRO A 159 -27.71 4.52 -18.44
N LYS A 160 -28.52 3.87 -17.60
CA LYS A 160 -28.02 2.87 -16.65
C LYS A 160 -27.46 1.66 -17.44
N PRO A 161 -26.28 1.12 -17.10
CA PRO A 161 -25.80 -0.14 -17.68
C PRO A 161 -26.84 -1.24 -17.49
N LYS A 162 -27.00 -2.10 -18.51
CA LYS A 162 -28.04 -3.13 -18.57
C LYS A 162 -27.88 -4.20 -17.48
N ASN A 163 -26.63 -4.58 -17.17
CA ASN A 163 -26.30 -5.60 -16.16
C ASN A 163 -25.23 -5.07 -15.19
N PRO A 164 -25.59 -4.29 -14.16
CA PRO A 164 -24.62 -3.80 -13.19
C PRO A 164 -24.12 -4.94 -12.29
N SER A 165 -22.83 -4.97 -11.99
CA SER A 165 -22.32 -5.87 -10.96
C SER A 165 -22.78 -5.41 -9.56
N ARG A 166 -22.70 -6.30 -8.55
CA ARG A 166 -22.99 -5.93 -7.15
C ARG A 166 -22.13 -4.74 -6.68
N ILE A 167 -20.85 -4.71 -7.08
CA ILE A 167 -19.93 -3.62 -6.74
C ILE A 167 -20.36 -2.31 -7.40
N ASP A 168 -20.82 -2.33 -8.66
CA ASP A 168 -21.33 -1.13 -9.34
C ASP A 168 -22.57 -0.55 -8.66
N MET A 169 -23.44 -1.43 -8.13
CA MET A 169 -24.59 -0.99 -7.33
C MET A 169 -24.14 -0.28 -6.06
N HIS A 170 -23.17 -0.84 -5.32
CA HIS A 170 -22.63 -0.21 -4.13
C HIS A 170 -21.97 1.15 -4.42
N TYR A 171 -21.17 1.25 -5.48
CA TYR A 171 -20.60 2.54 -5.88
C TYR A 171 -21.67 3.56 -6.23
N ARG A 172 -22.72 3.16 -6.95
CA ARG A 172 -23.79 4.10 -7.32
C ARG A 172 -24.52 4.64 -6.09
N VAL A 173 -24.85 3.79 -5.12
CA VAL A 173 -25.47 4.21 -3.87
C VAL A 173 -24.54 5.17 -3.12
N LEU A 174 -23.27 4.80 -2.91
CA LEU A 174 -22.30 5.65 -2.22
C LEU A 174 -22.09 7.00 -2.93
N GLN A 175 -22.01 7.02 -4.26
CA GLN A 175 -21.88 8.24 -5.04
C GLN A 175 -23.08 9.17 -4.87
N HIS A 176 -24.29 8.62 -4.82
CA HIS A 176 -25.51 9.39 -4.63
C HIS A 176 -25.58 9.99 -3.23
N GLU A 177 -25.40 9.16 -2.19
CA GLU A 177 -25.41 9.61 -0.80
C GLU A 177 -24.31 10.65 -0.53
N MET A 178 -23.12 10.45 -1.09
CA MET A 178 -22.01 11.40 -0.97
C MET A 178 -22.34 12.74 -1.65
N TYR A 179 -23.04 12.72 -2.80
CA TYR A 179 -23.48 13.94 -3.48
C TYR A 179 -24.49 14.73 -2.64
N ASP A 180 -25.48 14.05 -2.05
CA ASP A 180 -26.49 14.68 -1.20
C ASP A 180 -25.87 15.22 0.10
N LEU A 181 -24.91 14.50 0.67
CA LEU A 181 -24.10 14.99 1.77
C LEU A 181 -23.35 16.27 1.37
N PHE A 182 -22.65 16.27 0.22
CA PHE A 182 -21.91 17.45 -0.25
C PHE A 182 -22.79 18.67 -0.47
N LYS A 183 -24.03 18.50 -0.93
CA LYS A 183 -25.02 19.59 -0.97
C LYS A 183 -25.35 20.11 0.42
N THR A 184 -25.63 19.19 1.34
CA THR A 184 -26.02 19.51 2.71
C THR A 184 -24.92 20.30 3.45
N ILE A 185 -23.65 19.96 3.23
CA ILE A 185 -22.50 20.63 3.86
C ILE A 185 -21.88 21.75 3.00
N GLY A 186 -22.48 22.09 1.86
CA GLY A 186 -22.07 23.22 1.01
C GLY A 186 -20.80 23.03 0.19
N ILE A 187 -20.35 21.79 -0.05
CA ILE A 187 -19.16 21.47 -0.87
C ILE A 187 -19.52 21.31 -2.36
N ALA A 188 -20.75 20.94 -2.69
CA ALA A 188 -21.26 20.83 -4.06
C ALA A 188 -22.46 21.78 -4.26
N ALA A 189 -22.27 22.80 -5.11
CA ALA A 189 -23.36 23.62 -5.65
C ALA A 189 -24.04 22.91 -6.84
#